data_AF-A0A9D2P1A9-F1
#
_entry.id   AF-A0A9D2P1A9-F1
#
_cell.length_a   1.000
_cell.length_b   1.000
_cell.length_c   1.000
_cell.angle_alpha   90.00
_cell.angle_beta   90.00
_cell.angle_gamma   90.00
#
_symmetry.space_group_name_H-M   'P 1'
#
loop_
_entity.id
_entity.type
_entity.pdbx_description
1 polymer ?
#
loop_
_entity_poly.entity_id
_entity_poly.type
_entity_poly.pdbx_seq_one_letter_code
_entity_poly.pdbx_strand_id
1 'polypeptide(L)'
;MLRVMSFVDPAASRELVLPVTPSQYFWRHPAKLETVRLDQLGEATLYGGYAMGDCTLRDVLLPAQAYPFLVPGARAAPYEYLETLETWCDQGARLQWMVSGTPVNAAVLIEEITQGERDGTNDVYITIVMRQWQKLETPVLALSGGGAASPRDSQTGAASTKTYTVQAGDCLWTLAEKYYGDGTQYKRLAAANPAITNPDLIYPGQVLTIPPAGGLPAANTDSPSAALAASLQWTGDGWTME
;
A
#
# COMPACT_ATOMS: atom_id res chain seq x y z
N MET A 1 14.05 31.59 19.25
CA MET A 1 14.55 30.28 19.70
C MET A 1 15.28 29.63 18.55
N LEU A 2 16.49 29.12 18.79
CA LEU A 2 17.19 28.28 17.81
C LEU A 2 16.38 26.99 17.63
N ARG A 3 16.19 26.58 16.38
CA ARG A 3 15.49 25.33 16.08
C ARG A 3 16.46 24.18 16.28
N VAL A 4 16.03 23.15 16.98
CA VAL A 4 16.79 21.92 17.14
C VAL A 4 16.50 21.03 15.93
N MET A 5 17.57 20.57 15.28
CA MET A 5 17.51 19.60 14.20
C MET A 5 18.04 18.27 14.72
N SER A 6 17.25 17.22 14.59
CA SER A 6 17.56 15.90 15.13
C SER A 6 17.38 14.82 14.07
N PHE A 7 18.26 13.84 14.10
CA PHE A 7 18.16 12.58 13.37
C PHE A 7 17.95 11.47 14.39
N VAL A 8 16.84 10.75 14.26
CA VAL A 8 16.53 9.62 15.13
C VAL A 8 16.64 8.35 14.29
N ASP A 9 17.49 7.43 14.71
CA ASP A 9 17.52 6.08 14.19
C ASP A 9 16.52 5.21 15.00
N PRO A 10 15.36 4.84 14.42
CA PRO A 10 14.38 4.01 15.11
C PRO A 10 14.85 2.56 15.29
N ALA A 11 15.80 2.08 14.51
CA ALA A 11 16.31 0.72 14.63
C ALA A 11 17.30 0.59 15.79
N ALA A 12 18.21 1.57 15.92
CA ALA A 12 19.19 1.60 17.00
C ALA A 12 18.69 2.31 18.27
N SER A 13 17.48 2.91 18.25
CA SER A 13 16.96 3.80 19.31
C SER A 13 17.97 4.89 19.71
N ARG A 14 18.71 5.40 18.72
CA ARG A 14 19.77 6.40 18.90
C ARG A 14 19.32 7.71 18.29
N GLU A 15 19.49 8.79 19.04
CA GLU A 15 19.21 10.16 18.57
C GLU A 15 20.53 10.93 18.45
N LEU A 16 20.70 11.62 17.32
CA LEU A 16 21.76 12.58 17.09
C LEU A 16 21.14 13.94 16.85
N VAL A 17 21.37 14.85 17.81
CA VAL A 17 21.01 16.25 17.70
C VAL A 17 22.19 17.01 17.12
N LEU A 18 21.96 17.79 16.06
CA LEU A 18 23.02 18.62 15.48
C LEU A 18 23.48 19.67 16.52
N PRO A 19 24.80 19.81 16.72
CA PRO A 19 25.34 20.70 17.76
C PRO A 19 25.07 22.17 17.47
N VAL A 20 25.04 22.54 16.19
CA VAL A 20 24.75 23.89 15.70
C VAL A 20 23.64 23.81 14.66
N THR A 21 22.64 24.67 14.81
CA THR A 21 21.57 24.82 13.81
C THR A 21 22.13 25.56 12.59
N PRO A 22 22.01 25.00 11.37
CA PRO A 22 22.41 25.72 10.16
C PRO A 22 21.56 26.97 9.95
N SER A 23 22.09 27.95 9.21
CA SER A 23 21.41 29.22 8.94
C SER A 23 20.13 29.06 8.12
N GLN A 24 20.06 28.02 7.28
CA GLN A 24 18.93 27.73 6.41
C GLN A 24 18.85 26.24 6.07
N TYR A 25 17.65 25.78 5.73
CA TYR A 25 17.42 24.46 5.15
C TYR A 25 16.26 24.54 4.16
N PHE A 26 16.27 23.66 3.16
CA PHE A 26 15.20 23.56 2.16
C PHE A 26 14.76 22.11 2.05
N TRP A 27 13.52 21.84 2.45
CA TRP A 27 12.88 20.55 2.17
C TRP A 27 12.17 20.65 0.82
N ARG A 28 12.69 19.97 -0.19
CA ARG A 28 12.06 19.90 -1.51
C ARG A 28 11.01 18.79 -1.48
N HIS A 29 9.84 19.08 -2.05
CA HIS A 29 8.76 18.11 -2.27
C HIS A 29 8.45 18.05 -3.76
N PRO A 30 9.30 17.36 -4.56
CA PRO A 30 9.12 17.30 -6.00
C PRO A 30 7.97 16.36 -6.36
N ALA A 31 7.32 16.65 -7.49
CA ALA A 31 6.42 15.73 -8.17
C ALA A 31 7.03 15.36 -9.51
N LYS A 32 6.87 14.11 -9.94
CA LYS A 32 7.28 13.70 -11.28
C LYS A 32 6.23 14.20 -12.26
N LEU A 33 6.66 14.98 -13.25
CA LEU A 33 5.81 15.51 -14.32
C LEU A 33 6.40 15.03 -15.65
N GLU A 34 5.53 14.56 -16.55
CA GLU A 34 5.91 14.13 -17.89
C GLU A 34 5.27 15.07 -18.90
N THR A 35 6.09 15.76 -19.70
CA THR A 35 5.61 16.69 -20.72
C THR A 35 5.62 15.99 -22.07
N VAL A 36 4.45 15.82 -22.66
CA VAL A 36 4.27 15.26 -24.01
C VAL A 36 4.11 16.42 -24.98
N ARG A 37 4.94 16.44 -26.04
CA ARG A 37 4.79 17.35 -27.18
C ARG A 37 3.92 16.71 -28.23
N LEU A 38 2.83 17.36 -28.60
CA LEU A 38 1.94 16.93 -29.67
C LEU A 38 2.19 17.80 -30.89
N ASP A 39 2.46 17.18 -32.04
CA ASP A 39 2.64 17.90 -33.29
C ASP A 39 1.38 18.73 -33.59
N GLN A 40 1.58 20.03 -33.84
CA GLN A 40 0.53 21.05 -34.08
C GLN A 40 -0.43 21.36 -32.91
N LEU A 41 -0.41 20.60 -31.81
CA LEU A 41 -1.28 20.81 -30.64
C LEU A 41 -0.59 21.48 -29.44
N GLY A 42 0.74 21.61 -29.46
CA GLY A 42 1.51 22.23 -28.37
C GLY A 42 1.99 21.23 -27.33
N GLU A 43 2.10 21.65 -26.06
CA GLU A 43 2.63 20.83 -24.96
C GLU A 43 1.53 20.46 -23.95
N ALA A 44 1.46 19.19 -23.57
CA ALA A 44 0.58 18.69 -22.51
C ALA A 44 1.42 18.12 -21.35
N THR A 45 1.06 18.46 -20.11
CA THR A 45 1.75 17.93 -18.92
C THR A 45 0.90 16.86 -18.25
N LEU A 46 1.47 15.68 -18.11
CA LEU A 46 0.92 14.53 -17.40
C LEU A 46 1.57 14.43 -16.02
N TYR A 47 0.79 14.08 -15.01
CA TYR A 47 1.32 13.80 -13.67
C TYR A 47 1.99 12.42 -13.67
N GLY A 48 3.32 12.40 -13.64
CA GLY A 48 4.15 11.19 -13.69
C GLY A 48 4.33 10.48 -12.34
N GLY A 49 3.56 10.88 -11.32
CA GLY A 49 3.57 10.28 -9.99
C GLY A 49 4.44 11.02 -8.98
N TYR A 50 4.80 10.30 -7.92
CA TYR A 50 5.58 10.84 -6.81
C TYR A 50 7.07 10.91 -7.16
N ALA A 51 7.72 12.01 -6.80
CA ALA A 51 9.17 12.09 -6.71
C ALA A 51 9.56 12.20 -5.22
N MET A 52 10.69 11.61 -4.85
CA MET A 52 11.12 11.58 -3.45
C MET A 52 11.54 12.99 -3.04
N GLY A 53 11.06 13.44 -1.88
CA GLY A 53 11.57 14.64 -1.25
C GLY A 53 13.08 14.55 -1.02
N ASP A 54 13.73 15.70 -0.98
CA ASP A 54 15.16 15.75 -0.72
C ASP A 54 15.52 17.05 -0.01
N CYS A 55 16.67 17.03 0.65
CA CYS A 55 17.20 18.19 1.34
C CYS A 55 18.71 18.16 1.34
N THR A 56 19.30 19.35 1.23
CA THR A 56 20.73 19.55 1.44
C THR A 56 20.91 20.51 2.61
N LEU A 57 21.47 20.01 3.70
CA LEU A 57 21.94 20.84 4.81
C LEU A 57 23.35 21.29 4.47
N ARG A 58 23.54 22.58 4.24
CA ARG A 58 24.84 23.17 3.89
C ARG A 58 25.47 23.84 5.10
N ASP A 59 26.79 23.83 5.15
CA ASP A 59 27.58 24.57 6.14
C ASP A 59 27.20 24.24 7.58
N VAL A 60 26.88 22.98 7.88
CA VAL A 60 26.61 22.53 9.25
C VAL A 60 27.93 22.51 10.01
N LEU A 61 28.03 23.31 11.07
CA LEU A 61 29.21 23.40 11.90
C LEU A 61 29.21 22.29 12.95
N LEU A 62 30.23 21.44 12.92
CA LEU A 62 30.58 20.52 13.99
C LEU A 62 31.71 21.14 14.83
N PRO A 63 31.44 21.47 16.09
CA PRO A 63 32.35 22.26 16.91
C PRO A 63 33.42 21.38 17.59
N ALA A 64 34.69 21.79 17.49
CA ALA A 64 35.80 21.27 18.28
C ALA A 64 35.88 21.85 19.69
N GLN A 65 35.25 23.02 19.89
CA GLN A 65 35.22 23.73 21.16
C GLN A 65 33.81 24.18 21.54
N ALA A 66 33.59 24.45 22.83
CA ALA A 66 32.27 24.84 23.31
C ALA A 66 31.95 26.29 22.91
N TYR A 67 30.94 26.47 22.06
CA TYR A 67 30.45 27.79 21.64
C TYR A 67 29.15 28.21 22.36
N PRO A 68 28.89 29.52 22.52
CA PRO A 68 27.65 30.00 23.15
C PRO A 68 26.36 29.68 22.36
N PHE A 69 26.48 29.46 21.05
CA PHE A 69 25.36 29.16 20.15
C PHE A 69 25.07 27.66 20.02
N LEU A 70 25.74 26.82 20.83
CA LEU A 70 25.47 25.39 20.85
C LEU A 70 24.07 25.08 21.36
N VAL A 71 23.45 24.07 20.76
CA VAL A 71 22.20 23.52 21.26
C VAL A 71 22.45 22.96 22.68
N PRO A 72 21.54 23.18 23.64
CA PRO A 72 21.68 22.64 24.99
C PRO A 72 21.93 21.12 24.97
N GLY A 73 23.02 20.68 25.61
CA GLY A 73 23.43 19.26 25.65
C GLY A 73 24.35 18.81 24.52
N ALA A 74 24.67 19.68 23.55
CA ALA A 74 25.66 19.39 22.52
C ALA A 74 27.08 19.29 23.10
N ARG A 75 27.87 18.34 22.58
CA ARG A 75 29.27 18.13 22.95
C ARG A 75 30.18 18.78 21.90
N ALA A 76 31.35 19.25 22.33
CA ALA A 76 32.37 19.77 21.44
C ALA A 76 33.28 18.63 20.94
N ALA A 77 32.69 17.72 20.15
CA ALA A 77 33.36 16.51 19.66
C ALA A 77 32.99 16.27 18.18
N PRO A 78 33.64 16.97 17.24
CA PRO A 78 33.16 17.04 15.86
C PRO A 78 33.23 15.68 15.16
N TYR A 79 34.31 14.92 15.40
CA TYR A 79 34.51 13.61 14.81
C TYR A 79 33.52 12.54 15.31
N GLU A 80 32.98 12.64 16.52
CA GLU A 80 31.96 11.68 17.00
C GLU A 80 30.63 11.83 16.24
N TYR A 81 30.24 13.08 15.96
CA TYR A 81 29.06 13.37 15.14
C TYR A 81 29.27 12.88 13.71
N LEU A 82 30.44 13.19 13.15
CA LEU A 82 30.80 12.77 11.81
C LEU A 82 30.78 11.24 11.67
N GLU A 83 31.47 10.51 12.56
CA GLU A 83 31.51 9.05 12.53
C GLU A 83 30.11 8.43 12.62
N THR A 84 29.24 9.00 13.46
CA THR A 84 27.85 8.53 13.57
C THR A 84 27.09 8.74 12.26
N LEU A 85 27.24 9.91 11.64
CA LEU A 85 26.59 10.23 10.36
C LEU A 85 27.14 9.38 9.21
N GLU A 86 28.45 9.18 9.14
CA GLU A 86 29.12 8.32 8.16
C GLU A 86 28.68 6.86 8.34
N THR A 87 28.64 6.36 9.57
CA THR A 87 28.15 5.01 9.87
C THR A 87 26.71 4.82 9.39
N TRP A 88 25.84 5.80 9.63
CA TRP A 88 24.45 5.75 9.15
C TRP A 88 24.35 5.83 7.63
N CYS A 89 25.23 6.60 6.98
CA CYS A 89 25.35 6.66 5.52
C CYS A 89 25.75 5.29 4.95
N ASP A 90 26.81 4.67 5.50
CA ASP A 90 27.33 3.38 5.07
C ASP A 90 26.34 2.23 5.28
N GLN A 91 25.58 2.28 6.38
CA GLN A 91 24.56 1.29 6.69
C GLN A 91 23.27 1.48 5.88
N GLY A 92 23.08 2.63 5.23
CA GLY A 92 21.80 3.01 4.65
C GLY A 92 20.69 3.06 5.70
N ALA A 93 21.02 3.55 6.90
CA ALA A 93 20.11 3.59 8.03
C ALA A 93 18.91 4.52 7.73
N ARG A 94 17.71 4.06 8.10
CA ARG A 94 16.47 4.82 7.91
C ARG A 94 16.31 5.80 9.06
N LEU A 95 16.62 7.07 8.83
CA LEU A 95 16.61 8.09 9.86
C LEU A 95 15.30 8.87 9.83
N GLN A 96 14.72 9.15 10.99
CA GLN A 96 13.65 10.13 11.12
C GLN A 96 14.29 11.51 11.31
N TRP A 97 14.15 12.37 10.32
CA TRP A 97 14.61 13.76 10.41
C TRP A 97 13.50 14.66 10.92
N MET A 98 13.79 15.40 11.98
CA MET A 98 12.85 16.32 12.62
C MET A 98 13.48 17.69 12.85
N VAL A 99 12.71 18.73 12.58
CA VAL A 99 13.10 20.12 12.88
C VAL A 99 12.08 20.74 13.85
N SER A 100 12.55 21.08 15.06
CA SER A 100 11.68 21.58 16.13
C SER A 100 10.91 22.83 15.70
N GLY A 101 9.61 22.87 16.02
CA GLY A 101 8.75 24.03 15.72
C GLY A 101 8.36 24.15 14.25
N THR A 102 8.48 23.09 13.46
CA THR A 102 8.09 23.04 12.05
C THR A 102 7.34 21.74 11.74
N PRO A 103 6.57 21.68 10.65
CA PRO A 103 5.91 20.44 10.22
C PRO A 103 6.88 19.42 9.59
N VAL A 104 8.18 19.69 9.62
CA VAL A 104 9.20 18.84 9.00
C VAL A 104 9.46 17.65 9.90
N ASN A 105 8.87 16.52 9.52
CA ASN A 105 9.06 15.23 10.13
C ASN A 105 9.03 14.18 9.02
N ALA A 106 10.20 13.77 8.52
CA ALA A 106 10.32 12.91 7.35
C ALA A 106 11.32 11.78 7.59
N ALA A 107 10.98 10.58 7.13
CA ALA A 107 11.95 9.49 7.03
C ALA A 107 12.91 9.80 5.87
N VAL A 108 14.21 9.78 6.13
CA VAL A 108 15.28 10.12 5.19
C VAL A 108 16.41 9.09 5.24
N LEU A 109 17.12 8.97 4.13
CA LEU A 109 18.44 8.36 4.04
C LEU A 109 19.45 9.46 3.76
N ILE A 110 20.65 9.31 4.32
CA ILE A 110 21.79 10.13 3.95
C ILE A 110 22.35 9.57 2.64
N GLU A 111 22.49 10.42 1.63
CA GLU A 111 23.01 10.07 0.31
C GLU A 111 24.51 10.40 0.21
N GLU A 112 24.90 11.55 0.74
CA GLU A 112 26.27 12.04 0.69
C GLU A 112 26.57 12.93 1.89
N ILE A 113 27.78 12.82 2.41
CA ILE A 113 28.35 13.74 3.38
C ILE A 113 29.65 14.28 2.79
N THR A 114 29.73 15.59 2.65
CA THR A 114 30.98 16.28 2.31
C THR A 114 31.49 16.99 3.55
N GLN A 115 32.74 16.73 3.95
CA GLN A 115 33.39 17.42 5.06
C GLN A 115 34.52 18.35 4.59
N GLY A 116 34.75 19.42 5.33
CA GLY A 116 35.89 20.30 5.12
C GLY A 116 36.18 21.16 6.35
N GLU A 117 37.43 21.58 6.47
CA GLU A 117 37.91 22.51 7.48
C GLU A 117 38.21 23.87 6.82
N ARG A 118 37.98 24.99 7.52
CA ARG A 118 38.11 26.33 6.93
C ARG A 118 39.21 27.21 7.54
N ASP A 119 39.61 26.97 8.78
CA ASP A 119 40.33 28.00 9.55
C ASP A 119 41.37 27.45 10.55
N GLY A 120 41.63 26.14 10.58
CA GLY A 120 42.60 25.56 11.52
C GLY A 120 42.08 25.45 12.96
N THR A 121 40.80 25.79 13.21
CA THR A 121 40.15 25.68 14.52
C THR A 121 39.80 24.22 14.87
N ASN A 122 40.05 23.28 13.95
CA ASN A 122 39.59 21.88 14.00
C ASN A 122 38.04 21.76 13.97
N ASP A 123 37.36 22.86 13.70
CA ASP A 123 35.93 22.91 13.45
C ASP A 123 35.64 22.36 12.06
N VAL A 124 34.75 21.37 12.00
CA VAL A 124 34.43 20.67 10.75
C VAL A 124 33.12 21.20 10.20
N TYR A 125 33.17 21.70 8.98
CA TYR A 125 31.98 22.10 8.24
C TYR A 125 31.55 20.94 7.34
N ILE A 126 30.32 20.49 7.53
CA ILE A 126 29.75 19.41 6.73
C ILE A 126 28.58 19.89 5.87
N THR A 127 28.45 19.29 4.70
CA THR A 127 27.26 19.35 3.86
C THR A 127 26.65 17.96 3.80
N ILE A 128 25.39 17.84 4.20
CA ILE A 128 24.66 16.57 4.21
C ILE A 128 23.61 16.63 3.10
N VAL A 129 23.70 15.72 2.14
CA VAL A 129 22.65 15.48 1.14
C VAL A 129 21.83 14.31 1.63
N MET A 130 20.52 14.50 1.74
CA MET A 130 19.60 13.47 2.20
C MET A 130 18.37 13.41 1.31
N ARG A 131 17.85 12.20 1.15
CA ARG A 131 16.66 11.93 0.34
C ARG A 131 15.61 11.25 1.19
N GLN A 132 14.35 11.59 0.94
CA GLN A 132 13.22 10.97 1.59
C GLN A 132 13.27 9.46 1.35
N TRP A 133 13.16 8.68 2.41
CA TRP A 133 12.98 7.25 2.31
C TRP A 133 11.51 6.94 2.07
N GLN A 134 11.23 6.05 1.12
CA GLN A 134 9.92 5.47 0.93
C GLN A 134 10.05 3.95 0.93
N LYS A 135 9.12 3.28 1.61
CA LYS A 135 9.00 1.82 1.51
C LYS A 135 8.76 1.47 0.05
N LEU A 136 9.61 0.60 -0.51
CA LEU A 136 9.37 -0.03 -1.79
C LEU A 136 8.14 -0.93 -1.63
N GLU A 137 6.96 -0.38 -1.85
CA GLU A 137 5.76 -1.17 -2.07
C GLU A 137 5.79 -1.53 -3.54
N THR A 138 5.89 -2.83 -3.86
CA THR A 138 5.74 -3.29 -5.24
C THR A 138 4.33 -2.89 -5.69
N PRO A 139 4.17 -1.89 -6.58
CA PRO A 139 2.86 -1.65 -7.13
C PRO A 139 2.54 -2.89 -7.94
N VAL A 140 1.50 -3.62 -7.55
CA VAL A 140 0.88 -4.58 -8.46
C VAL A 140 0.27 -3.71 -9.55
N LEU A 141 1.05 -3.44 -10.60
CA LEU A 141 0.56 -2.80 -11.81
C LEU A 141 -0.48 -3.77 -12.37
N ALA A 142 -1.76 -3.44 -12.20
CA ALA A 142 -2.81 -4.09 -12.94
C ALA A 142 -2.52 -3.79 -14.42
N LEU A 143 -1.87 -4.72 -15.10
CA LEU A 143 -1.74 -4.72 -16.55
C LEU A 143 -3.16 -4.90 -17.09
N SER A 144 -3.86 -3.79 -17.30
CA SER A 144 -4.99 -3.75 -18.23
C SER A 144 -4.42 -3.79 -19.65
N GLY A 145 -3.75 -4.90 -19.97
CA GLY A 145 -3.34 -5.23 -21.32
C GLY A 145 -4.58 -5.62 -22.10
N GLY A 146 -5.10 -4.67 -22.90
CA GLY A 146 -5.99 -4.98 -24.00
C GLY A 146 -5.25 -5.85 -25.01
N GLY A 147 -5.47 -7.15 -24.91
CA GLY A 147 -4.98 -8.16 -25.84
C GLY A 147 -5.76 -9.44 -25.58
N ALA A 148 -6.69 -9.75 -26.48
CA ALA A 148 -7.62 -10.86 -26.37
C ALA A 148 -6.90 -12.21 -26.15
N ALA A 149 -7.02 -12.74 -24.94
CA ALA A 149 -6.95 -14.16 -24.64
C ALA A 149 -7.82 -14.42 -23.40
N SER A 150 -8.82 -15.29 -23.55
CA SER A 150 -9.83 -15.63 -22.55
C SER A 150 -9.20 -15.94 -21.18
N PRO A 151 -9.78 -15.45 -20.06
CA PRO A 151 -9.19 -15.64 -18.75
C PRO A 151 -9.32 -17.12 -18.36
N ARG A 152 -8.19 -17.82 -18.35
CA ARG A 152 -8.01 -18.98 -17.48
C ARG A 152 -7.57 -18.42 -16.14
N ASP A 153 -8.54 -18.14 -15.27
CA ASP A 153 -8.31 -17.73 -13.89
C ASP A 153 -7.44 -18.79 -13.20
N SER A 154 -6.19 -18.41 -12.94
CA SER A 154 -5.37 -19.02 -11.89
C SER A 154 -5.22 -17.99 -10.77
N GLN A 155 -6.36 -17.63 -10.16
CA GLN A 155 -6.39 -17.11 -8.81
C GLN A 155 -5.92 -18.23 -7.86
N THR A 156 -4.61 -18.29 -7.62
CA THR A 156 -4.10 -18.84 -6.35
C THR A 156 -4.13 -17.72 -5.32
N GLY A 157 -5.32 -17.20 -5.05
CA GLY A 157 -5.67 -16.67 -3.74
C GLY A 157 -6.52 -17.77 -3.11
N ALA A 158 -6.02 -18.41 -2.06
CA ALA A 158 -6.72 -19.47 -1.37
C ALA A 158 -8.09 -18.95 -0.89
N ALA A 159 -9.11 -19.21 -1.70
CA ALA A 159 -10.47 -18.83 -1.43
C ALA A 159 -11.02 -19.90 -0.48
N SER A 160 -10.72 -19.71 0.80
CA SER A 160 -11.11 -20.63 1.86
C SER A 160 -12.63 -20.62 2.02
N THR A 161 -13.23 -21.81 1.98
CA THR A 161 -14.61 -22.08 2.35
C THR A 161 -14.95 -21.41 3.68
N LYS A 162 -16.03 -20.61 3.72
CA LYS A 162 -16.51 -19.94 4.93
C LYS A 162 -17.78 -20.62 5.43
N THR A 163 -17.94 -20.72 6.74
CA THR A 163 -19.20 -21.17 7.36
C THR A 163 -19.98 -19.97 7.87
N TYR A 164 -21.28 -19.91 7.57
CA TYR A 164 -22.19 -18.85 8.02
C TYR A 164 -23.40 -19.43 8.75
N THR A 165 -23.73 -18.88 9.90
CA THR A 165 -24.96 -19.27 10.62
C THR A 165 -26.09 -18.34 10.20
N VAL A 166 -27.16 -18.91 9.64
CA VAL A 166 -28.34 -18.18 9.17
C VAL A 166 -28.98 -17.41 10.33
N GLN A 167 -29.26 -16.13 10.12
CA GLN A 167 -29.96 -15.28 11.08
C GLN A 167 -31.45 -15.15 10.71
N ALA A 168 -32.28 -14.73 11.68
CA ALA A 168 -33.70 -14.53 11.44
C ALA A 168 -33.92 -13.42 10.40
N GLY A 169 -34.54 -13.76 9.26
CA GLY A 169 -34.75 -12.86 8.14
C GLY A 169 -33.76 -13.01 6.97
N ASP A 170 -32.78 -13.91 7.07
CA ASP A 170 -31.92 -14.26 5.93
C ASP A 170 -32.66 -15.17 4.93
N CYS A 171 -32.47 -14.89 3.64
CA CYS A 171 -32.90 -15.74 2.52
C CYS A 171 -31.66 -16.17 1.71
N LEU A 172 -31.68 -17.36 1.09
CA LEU A 172 -30.54 -17.84 0.28
C LEU A 172 -30.16 -16.88 -0.85
N TRP A 173 -31.15 -16.16 -1.41
CA TRP A 173 -30.91 -15.10 -2.39
C TRP A 173 -30.03 -13.98 -1.82
N THR A 174 -30.42 -13.42 -0.68
CA THR A 174 -29.70 -12.32 -0.02
C THR A 174 -28.31 -12.77 0.43
N LEU A 175 -28.16 -14.02 0.85
CA LEU A 175 -26.85 -14.60 1.15
C LEU A 175 -26.00 -14.77 -0.11
N ALA A 176 -26.57 -15.27 -1.19
CA ALA A 176 -25.85 -15.41 -2.45
C ALA A 176 -25.40 -14.05 -3.01
N GLU A 177 -26.26 -13.03 -2.93
CA GLU A 177 -25.92 -11.66 -3.29
C GLU A 177 -24.82 -11.07 -2.38
N LYS A 178 -24.90 -11.30 -1.07
CA LYS A 178 -23.90 -10.83 -0.10
C LYS A 178 -22.51 -11.47 -0.28
N TYR A 179 -22.46 -12.75 -0.64
CA TYR A 179 -21.20 -13.52 -0.71
C TYR A 179 -20.62 -13.64 -2.12
N TYR A 180 -21.48 -13.64 -3.15
CA TYR A 180 -21.07 -13.81 -4.54
C TYR A 180 -21.38 -12.59 -5.42
N GLY A 181 -22.04 -11.56 -4.89
CA GLY A 181 -22.46 -10.38 -5.65
C GLY A 181 -23.63 -10.64 -6.61
N ASP A 182 -24.11 -11.88 -6.68
CA ASP A 182 -25.15 -12.31 -7.62
C ASP A 182 -26.14 -13.23 -6.91
N GLY A 183 -27.35 -12.72 -6.69
CA GLY A 183 -28.42 -13.45 -6.04
C GLY A 183 -28.85 -14.70 -6.81
N THR A 184 -28.66 -14.78 -8.13
CA THR A 184 -29.03 -15.94 -8.96
C THR A 184 -28.23 -17.21 -8.61
N GLN A 185 -27.09 -17.04 -7.92
CA GLN A 185 -26.25 -18.14 -7.47
C GLN A 185 -26.82 -18.90 -6.27
N TYR A 186 -27.96 -18.49 -5.72
CA TYR A 186 -28.62 -19.16 -4.60
C TYR A 186 -28.86 -20.66 -4.84
N LYS A 187 -29.20 -21.06 -6.08
CA LYS A 187 -29.39 -22.49 -6.44
C LYS A 187 -28.09 -23.28 -6.33
N ARG A 188 -26.97 -22.67 -6.68
CA ARG A 188 -25.65 -23.27 -6.57
C ARG A 188 -25.17 -23.32 -5.12
N LEU A 189 -25.50 -22.29 -4.33
CA LEU A 189 -25.27 -22.27 -2.89
C LEU A 189 -26.09 -23.37 -2.18
N ALA A 190 -27.34 -23.59 -2.58
CA ALA A 190 -28.16 -24.70 -2.10
C ALA A 190 -27.55 -26.06 -2.48
N ALA A 191 -27.10 -26.22 -3.72
CA ALA A 191 -26.43 -27.45 -4.17
C ALA A 191 -25.11 -27.74 -3.44
N ALA A 192 -24.40 -26.70 -2.98
CA ALA A 192 -23.21 -26.85 -2.14
C ALA A 192 -23.54 -27.29 -0.69
N ASN A 193 -24.80 -27.22 -0.28
CA ASN A 193 -25.26 -27.54 1.07
C ASN A 193 -26.36 -28.61 1.02
N PRO A 194 -26.02 -29.90 0.89
CA PRO A 194 -26.99 -30.99 0.76
C PRO A 194 -27.91 -31.17 1.98
N ALA A 195 -27.60 -30.52 3.11
CA ALA A 195 -28.48 -30.45 4.28
C ALA A 195 -29.75 -29.61 4.04
N ILE A 196 -29.78 -28.81 2.97
CA ILE A 196 -30.96 -28.02 2.58
C ILE A 196 -31.80 -28.85 1.61
N THR A 197 -32.87 -29.45 2.12
CA THR A 197 -33.81 -30.23 1.29
C THR A 197 -34.68 -29.35 0.39
N ASN A 198 -34.98 -28.13 0.83
CA ASN A 198 -35.76 -27.17 0.04
C ASN A 198 -35.02 -25.82 -0.02
N PRO A 199 -34.57 -25.36 -1.21
CA PRO A 199 -33.83 -24.11 -1.35
C PRO A 199 -34.64 -22.86 -0.95
N ASP A 200 -35.96 -22.94 -0.93
CA ASP A 200 -36.83 -21.83 -0.52
C ASP A 200 -37.05 -21.77 1.01
N LEU A 201 -36.58 -22.77 1.77
CA LEU A 201 -36.79 -22.88 3.22
C LEU A 201 -35.46 -23.05 3.96
N ILE A 202 -34.96 -21.94 4.53
CA ILE A 202 -33.85 -21.93 5.49
C ILE A 202 -34.33 -21.40 6.85
N TYR A 203 -33.80 -21.95 7.92
CA TYR A 203 -34.17 -21.61 9.30
C TYR A 203 -33.01 -20.91 10.02
N PRO A 204 -33.31 -19.93 10.89
CA PRO A 204 -32.28 -19.30 11.71
C PRO A 204 -31.59 -20.34 12.61
N GLY A 205 -30.26 -20.29 12.66
CA GLY A 205 -29.41 -21.25 13.38
C GLY A 205 -28.82 -22.36 12.50
N GLN A 206 -29.22 -22.47 11.23
CA GLN A 206 -28.58 -23.41 10.30
C GLN A 206 -27.19 -22.93 9.90
N VAL A 207 -26.21 -23.85 9.88
CA VAL A 207 -24.84 -23.55 9.47
C VAL A 207 -24.67 -23.91 8.00
N LEU A 208 -24.43 -22.88 7.18
CA LEU A 208 -24.21 -22.97 5.74
C LEU A 208 -22.73 -22.93 5.42
N THR A 209 -22.31 -23.82 4.53
CA THR A 209 -21.00 -23.85 3.91
C THR A 209 -21.04 -22.99 2.66
N ILE A 210 -20.26 -21.92 2.64
CA ILE A 210 -20.16 -20.97 1.54
C ILE A 210 -18.82 -21.24 0.83
N PRO A 211 -18.83 -22.04 -0.26
CA PRO A 211 -17.64 -22.24 -1.07
C PRO A 211 -17.22 -20.93 -1.75
N PRO A 212 -15.98 -20.83 -2.24
CA PRO A 212 -15.59 -19.71 -3.07
C PRO A 212 -16.38 -19.68 -4.39
N ALA A 213 -16.52 -18.50 -5.01
CA ALA A 213 -17.32 -18.32 -6.23
C ALA A 213 -16.93 -19.28 -7.38
N GLY A 214 -15.65 -19.65 -7.49
CA GLY A 214 -15.14 -20.61 -8.47
C GLY A 214 -15.35 -22.09 -8.10
N GLY A 215 -15.84 -22.39 -6.90
CA GLY A 215 -16.09 -23.75 -6.38
C GLY A 215 -17.58 -24.11 -6.25
N LEU A 216 -18.48 -23.29 -6.79
CA LEU A 216 -19.91 -23.56 -6.78
C LEU A 216 -20.26 -24.71 -7.75
N PRO A 217 -20.93 -25.78 -7.30
CA PRO A 217 -21.40 -26.83 -8.18
C PRO A 217 -22.43 -26.29 -9.18
N ALA A 218 -22.59 -26.97 -10.32
CA ALA A 218 -23.66 -26.66 -11.25
C ALA A 218 -25.02 -26.73 -10.52
N ALA A 219 -25.90 -25.76 -10.77
CA ALA A 219 -27.24 -25.78 -10.19
C ALA A 219 -27.96 -27.01 -10.72
N ASN A 220 -28.45 -27.89 -9.84
CA ASN A 220 -29.25 -29.04 -10.25
C ASN A 220 -30.45 -28.55 -11.07
N THR A 221 -30.49 -28.92 -12.35
CA THR A 221 -31.57 -28.58 -13.29
C THR A 221 -32.73 -29.58 -13.23
N ASP A 222 -32.73 -30.50 -12.27
CA ASP A 222 -33.79 -31.48 -12.05
C ASP A 222 -35.02 -30.85 -11.36
N SER A 223 -35.55 -29.79 -11.96
CA SER A 223 -36.91 -29.36 -11.65
C SER A 223 -37.88 -30.35 -12.28
N PRO A 224 -38.83 -30.95 -11.54
CA PRO A 224 -39.82 -31.89 -12.08
C PRO A 224 -40.68 -31.30 -13.21
N SER A 225 -40.74 -29.97 -13.32
CA SER A 225 -41.40 -29.28 -14.44
C SER A 225 -40.67 -29.41 -15.78
N ALA A 226 -39.34 -29.61 -15.78
CA ALA A 226 -38.56 -29.82 -17.01
C ALA A 226 -38.69 -31.26 -17.53
N ALA A 227 -38.83 -32.24 -16.62
CA ALA A 227 -39.12 -33.63 -16.97
C ALA A 227 -40.50 -33.79 -17.63
N LEU A 228 -41.51 -33.05 -17.16
CA LEU A 228 -42.84 -33.05 -17.79
C LEU A 228 -42.85 -32.39 -19.17
N ALA A 229 -42.02 -31.36 -19.40
CA ALA A 229 -41.94 -30.69 -20.70
C ALA A 229 -41.28 -31.57 -21.77
N ALA A 230 -40.39 -32.50 -21.37
CA ALA A 230 -39.71 -33.42 -22.28
C ALA A 230 -40.62 -34.54 -22.82
N SER A 231 -41.76 -34.83 -22.16
CA SER A 231 -42.72 -35.85 -22.58
C SER A 231 -43.90 -35.30 -23.39
N LEU A 232 -43.95 -33.99 -23.69
CA LEU A 232 -44.96 -33.40 -24.56
C LEU A 232 -44.35 -33.12 -25.94
N GLN A 233 -44.71 -33.93 -26.94
CA GLN A 233 -44.36 -33.71 -28.34
C GLN A 233 -45.59 -33.26 -29.14
N TRP A 234 -45.43 -32.20 -29.91
CA TRP A 234 -46.44 -31.73 -30.86
C TRP A 234 -46.29 -32.49 -32.17
N THR A 235 -47.22 -33.39 -32.46
CA THR A 235 -47.28 -34.11 -33.74
C THR A 235 -48.38 -33.55 -34.63
N GLY A 236 -48.18 -32.34 -35.18
CA GLY A 236 -49.00 -31.79 -36.28
C GLY A 236 -50.49 -31.47 -36.03
N ASP A 237 -51.21 -32.27 -35.25
CA ASP A 237 -52.68 -32.25 -35.07
C ASP A 237 -53.14 -32.17 -33.59
N GLY A 238 -52.22 -32.02 -32.63
CA GLY A 238 -52.54 -31.81 -31.21
C GLY A 238 -51.51 -32.38 -30.22
N TRP A 239 -51.63 -31.99 -28.94
CA TRP A 239 -50.77 -32.49 -27.85
C TRP A 239 -51.28 -33.82 -27.32
N THR A 240 -50.44 -34.84 -27.28
CA THR A 240 -50.71 -36.09 -26.56
C THR A 240 -49.58 -36.39 -25.58
N MET A 241 -49.91 -37.07 -24.48
CA MET A 241 -48.95 -37.63 -23.52
C MET A 241 -48.90 -39.15 -23.77
N GLU A 242 -47.71 -39.75 -23.72
CA GLU A 242 -47.62 -41.21 -23.53
C GLU A 242 -47.99 -41.59 -22.09
#